data_AF-A0AAE4LXI2-F1
#
_entry.id   AF-A0AAE4LXI2-F1
#
_cell.length_a   1.000
_cell.length_b   1.000
_cell.length_c   1.000
_cell.angle_alpha   90.00
_cell.angle_beta   90.00
_cell.angle_gamma   90.00
#
_symmetry.space_group_name_H-M   'P 1'
#
loop_
_entity.id
_entity.type
_entity.pdbx_description
1 polymer ?
#
loop_
_entity_poly.entity_id
_entity_poly.type
_entity_poly.pdbx_seq_one_letter_code
_entity_poly.pdbx_strand_id
1 'polypeptide(L)'
;MKTKVASLALLLTLIFPIMAKSQIKIQQTAGRDALGEFAPEFARLNDDILFGEVWSRNNLLSLRDRSIVTVVALMSQGLTDSSFKYHLESAKKNGVTRTEIAEILTHAAFYAGWPKAWAAFRMAKEVWTGGNADSVAAGSLEAYAQTIIFPVGKPNDAYAKYFIGQSYTAPVVTDGVPVVNVTFEPGCRNNWHVHKATKGGGQTLVCVGGRGYYQEWGKEPVELHSGDAINIPAGVKHWHGAAPDSWFSHLAIEVPGENNSTEWLEPVGDEEYAKLK
;
A
#
# COMPACT_ATOMS: atom_id res chain seq x y z
N MET A 1 22.76 63.17 13.06
CA MET A 1 22.58 62.55 11.73
C MET A 1 22.26 61.08 11.91
N LYS A 2 21.06 60.64 11.51
CA LYS A 2 20.58 59.25 11.63
C LYS A 2 21.06 58.44 10.42
N THR A 3 21.94 57.47 10.62
CA THR A 3 22.31 56.49 9.59
C THR A 3 21.31 55.33 9.65
N LYS A 4 20.49 55.20 8.61
CA LYS A 4 19.58 54.07 8.40
C LYS A 4 20.41 52.86 7.97
N VAL A 5 20.39 51.79 8.77
CA VAL A 5 20.85 50.47 8.34
C VAL A 5 19.70 49.82 7.58
N ALA A 6 19.86 49.63 6.28
CA ALA A 6 18.92 48.89 5.46
C ALA A 6 19.19 47.39 5.62
N SER A 7 18.32 46.67 6.32
CA SER A 7 18.33 45.21 6.37
C SER A 7 17.76 44.65 5.06
N LEU A 8 18.63 44.06 4.24
CA LEU A 8 18.26 43.29 3.06
C LEU A 8 17.84 41.88 3.51
N ALA A 9 16.54 41.65 3.64
CA ALA A 9 15.99 40.31 3.89
C ALA A 9 16.09 39.49 2.61
N LEU A 10 17.04 38.56 2.55
CA LEU A 10 17.16 37.58 1.46
C LEU A 10 16.11 36.49 1.67
N LEU A 11 14.99 36.58 0.96
CA LEU A 11 13.94 35.58 0.94
C LEU A 11 14.45 34.36 0.13
N LEU A 12 15.03 33.37 0.80
CA LEU A 12 15.34 32.07 0.17
C LEU A 12 14.02 31.31 -0.06
N THR A 13 13.48 31.40 -1.27
CA THR A 13 12.45 30.45 -1.73
C THR A 13 13.13 29.10 -1.93
N LEU A 14 12.97 28.19 -0.97
CA LEU A 14 13.27 26.77 -1.12
C LEU A 14 12.35 26.21 -2.21
N ILE A 15 12.85 26.17 -3.45
CA ILE A 15 12.25 25.37 -4.51
C ILE A 15 12.52 23.92 -4.12
N PHE A 16 11.55 23.26 -3.48
CA PHE A 16 11.56 21.81 -3.38
C PHE A 16 11.55 21.28 -4.83
N PRO A 17 12.59 20.57 -5.30
CA PRO A 17 12.47 19.84 -6.54
C PRO A 17 11.35 18.84 -6.31
N ILE A 18 10.22 19.03 -7.01
CA ILE A 18 9.20 18.01 -7.14
C ILE A 18 9.98 16.78 -7.62
N MET A 19 10.11 15.76 -6.76
CA MET A 19 10.66 14.48 -7.18
C MET A 19 9.79 14.01 -8.34
N ALA A 20 10.24 14.24 -9.56
CA ALA A 20 9.57 13.75 -10.75
C ALA A 20 9.53 12.23 -10.58
N LYS A 21 8.32 11.66 -10.50
CA LYS A 21 8.14 10.20 -10.44
C LYS A 21 8.91 9.61 -11.63
N SER A 22 9.68 8.54 -11.40
CA SER A 22 10.47 7.92 -12.47
C SER A 22 9.54 7.43 -13.58
N GLN A 23 9.91 7.73 -14.83
CA GLN A 23 9.15 7.31 -16.00
C GLN A 23 9.60 5.92 -16.43
N ILE A 24 8.66 4.99 -16.59
CA ILE A 24 8.90 3.65 -17.13
C ILE A 24 8.49 3.63 -18.59
N LYS A 25 9.41 3.32 -19.50
CA LYS A 25 9.09 3.13 -20.92
C LYS A 25 8.35 1.81 -21.08
N ILE A 26 7.12 1.86 -21.59
CA ILE A 26 6.37 0.68 -21.98
C ILE A 26 6.74 0.34 -23.42
N GLN A 27 7.00 -0.94 -23.69
CA GLN A 27 7.20 -1.45 -25.04
C GLN A 27 6.13 -2.51 -25.30
N GLN A 28 5.43 -2.37 -26.42
CA GLN A 28 4.35 -3.25 -26.86
C GLN A 28 4.63 -3.68 -28.29
N THR A 29 4.31 -4.92 -28.62
CA THR A 29 4.41 -5.46 -30.00
C THR A 29 3.11 -6.10 -30.48
N ALA A 30 2.09 -6.19 -29.63
CA ALA A 30 0.84 -6.87 -29.95
C ALA A 30 0.17 -6.36 -31.24
N GLY A 31 0.27 -5.06 -31.53
CA GLY A 31 -0.25 -4.49 -32.78
C GLY A 31 0.47 -5.05 -34.00
N ARG A 32 1.81 -5.00 -34.01
CA ARG A 32 2.63 -5.53 -35.10
C ARG A 32 2.53 -7.06 -35.21
N ASP A 33 2.48 -7.76 -34.08
CA ASP A 33 2.39 -9.22 -34.03
C ASP A 33 1.04 -9.71 -34.58
N ALA A 34 -0.06 -9.02 -34.23
CA ALA A 34 -1.41 -9.43 -34.65
C ALA A 34 -1.82 -8.91 -36.03
N LEU A 35 -1.35 -7.71 -36.41
CA LEU A 35 -1.82 -7.02 -37.62
C LEU A 35 -0.77 -6.87 -38.72
N GLY A 36 0.53 -6.98 -38.42
CA GLY A 36 1.62 -6.98 -39.39
C GLY A 36 1.42 -6.03 -40.59
N GLU A 37 1.52 -6.59 -41.79
CA GLU A 37 1.31 -5.86 -43.06
C GLU A 37 -0.17 -5.57 -43.37
N PHE A 38 -1.12 -6.19 -42.67
CA PHE A 38 -2.54 -5.98 -42.90
C PHE A 38 -2.98 -4.57 -42.48
N ALA A 39 -2.49 -4.08 -41.34
CA ALA A 39 -2.78 -2.72 -40.86
C ALA A 39 -1.56 -2.08 -40.17
N PRO A 40 -0.47 -1.80 -40.92
CA PRO A 40 0.81 -1.41 -40.34
C PRO A 40 0.75 -0.07 -39.60
N GLU A 41 -0.05 0.89 -40.07
CA GLU A 41 -0.20 2.17 -39.37
C GLU A 41 -0.99 2.01 -38.07
N PHE A 42 -2.04 1.17 -38.04
CA PHE A 42 -2.75 0.90 -36.80
C PHE A 42 -1.85 0.18 -35.79
N ALA A 43 -1.09 -0.81 -36.25
CA ALA A 43 -0.08 -1.49 -35.42
C ALA A 43 0.92 -0.49 -34.82
N ARG A 44 1.44 0.44 -35.62
CA ARG A 44 2.34 1.51 -35.17
C ARG A 44 1.68 2.44 -34.15
N LEU A 45 0.45 2.88 -34.40
CA LEU A 45 -0.30 3.74 -33.48
C LEU A 45 -0.57 3.03 -32.14
N ASN A 46 -0.88 1.73 -32.16
CA ASN A 46 -1.07 0.95 -30.95
C ASN A 46 0.25 0.80 -30.17
N ASP A 47 1.29 0.30 -30.82
CA ASP A 47 2.51 -0.12 -30.16
C ASP A 47 3.38 1.07 -29.73
N ASP A 48 3.62 2.01 -30.66
CA ASP A 48 4.54 3.11 -30.44
C ASP A 48 3.86 4.30 -29.76
N ILE A 49 2.64 4.65 -30.17
CA ILE A 49 1.98 5.88 -29.69
C ILE A 49 1.13 5.61 -28.44
N LEU A 50 0.14 4.72 -28.51
CA LEU A 50 -0.72 4.43 -27.37
C LEU A 50 0.11 3.87 -26.21
N PHE A 51 0.79 2.74 -26.41
CA PHE A 51 1.58 2.14 -25.33
C PHE A 51 2.95 2.80 -25.17
N GLY A 52 3.71 2.94 -26.27
CA GLY A 52 5.09 3.45 -26.24
C GLY A 52 5.25 4.90 -25.79
N GLU A 53 4.26 5.76 -26.01
CA GLU A 53 4.28 7.16 -25.59
C GLU A 53 3.24 7.47 -24.51
N VAL A 54 1.94 7.26 -24.77
CA VAL A 54 0.87 7.73 -23.87
C VAL A 54 0.88 6.98 -22.54
N TRP A 55 0.92 5.64 -22.55
CA TRP A 55 1.05 4.84 -21.31
C TRP A 55 2.44 4.99 -20.66
N SER A 56 3.47 5.26 -21.45
CA SER A 56 4.80 5.59 -20.94
C SER A 56 4.86 6.93 -20.19
N ARG A 57 3.89 7.84 -20.33
CA ARG A 57 3.81 9.10 -19.53
C ARG A 57 3.30 8.83 -18.10
N ASN A 58 3.83 7.78 -17.47
CA ASN A 58 3.40 7.29 -16.15
C ASN A 58 4.03 8.02 -14.95
N ASN A 59 4.97 8.94 -15.22
CA ASN A 59 5.42 9.94 -14.27
C ASN A 59 4.36 11.03 -13.97
N LEU A 60 3.44 11.29 -14.92
CA LEU A 60 2.39 12.30 -14.79
C LEU A 60 1.08 11.75 -14.23
N LEU A 61 0.65 10.58 -14.73
CA LEU A 61 -0.49 9.82 -14.22
C LEU A 61 -0.07 8.36 -14.16
N SER A 62 -0.11 7.75 -12.98
CA SER A 62 0.48 6.43 -12.74
C SER A 62 -0.14 5.34 -13.62
N LEU A 63 0.59 4.24 -13.85
CA LEU A 63 0.03 3.08 -14.56
C LEU A 63 -1.20 2.51 -13.85
N ARG A 64 -1.23 2.57 -12.51
CA ARG A 64 -2.39 2.20 -11.69
C ARG A 64 -3.60 3.04 -12.06
N ASP A 65 -3.48 4.36 -12.01
CA ASP A 65 -4.60 5.27 -12.25
C ASP A 65 -5.04 5.25 -13.72
N ARG A 66 -4.11 5.12 -14.65
CA ARG A 66 -4.42 4.90 -16.09
C ARG A 66 -5.22 3.63 -16.29
N SER A 67 -4.89 2.56 -15.58
CA SER A 67 -5.63 1.30 -15.64
C SER A 67 -7.05 1.47 -15.09
N ILE A 68 -7.22 2.19 -13.98
CA ILE A 68 -8.54 2.52 -13.42
C ILE A 68 -9.38 3.30 -14.44
N VAL A 69 -8.82 4.38 -15.00
CA VAL A 69 -9.50 5.20 -16.02
C VAL A 69 -9.92 4.36 -17.23
N THR A 70 -9.02 3.50 -17.71
CA THR A 70 -9.28 2.64 -18.87
C THR A 70 -10.37 1.62 -18.56
N VAL A 71 -10.30 0.93 -17.41
CA VAL A 71 -11.33 -0.04 -16.99
C VAL A 71 -12.69 0.62 -16.87
N VAL A 72 -12.78 1.79 -16.24
CA VAL A 72 -14.06 2.51 -16.10
C VAL A 72 -14.59 2.95 -17.46
N ALA A 73 -13.74 3.41 -18.38
CA ALA A 73 -14.13 3.79 -19.74
C ALA A 73 -14.71 2.59 -20.52
N LEU A 74 -14.01 1.44 -20.51
CA LEU A 74 -14.44 0.23 -21.22
C LEU A 74 -15.72 -0.36 -20.62
N MET A 75 -15.83 -0.42 -19.28
CA MET A 75 -17.07 -0.81 -18.60
C MET A 75 -18.23 0.11 -19.01
N SER A 76 -18.00 1.42 -19.08
CA SER A 76 -19.04 2.40 -19.43
C SER A 76 -19.55 2.21 -20.86
N GLN A 77 -18.69 1.75 -21.76
CA GLN A 77 -19.05 1.35 -23.12
C GLN A 77 -19.78 0.00 -23.19
N GLY A 78 -19.75 -0.79 -22.10
CA GLY A 78 -20.36 -2.12 -22.03
C GLY A 78 -19.51 -3.21 -22.67
N LEU A 79 -18.19 -2.99 -22.79
CA LEU A 79 -17.27 -3.98 -23.36
C LEU A 79 -17.03 -5.13 -22.38
N THR A 80 -17.13 -6.35 -22.89
CA THR A 80 -17.02 -7.59 -22.10
C THR A 80 -16.27 -8.66 -22.89
N ASP A 81 -15.21 -8.26 -23.57
CA ASP A 81 -14.39 -9.11 -24.43
C ASP A 81 -12.95 -9.26 -23.88
N SER A 82 -12.06 -9.88 -24.67
CA SER A 82 -10.67 -10.06 -24.30
C SER A 82 -9.92 -8.75 -24.04
N SER A 83 -10.31 -7.64 -24.68
CA SER A 83 -9.72 -6.33 -24.42
C SER A 83 -10.04 -5.84 -23.01
N PHE A 84 -11.30 -5.96 -22.60
CA PHE A 84 -11.68 -5.61 -21.23
C PHE A 84 -10.98 -6.50 -20.19
N LYS A 85 -10.87 -7.81 -20.45
CA LYS A 85 -10.14 -8.75 -19.58
C LYS A 85 -8.66 -8.36 -19.45
N TYR A 86 -7.99 -8.04 -20.56
CA TYR A 86 -6.60 -7.60 -20.55
C TYR A 86 -6.38 -6.36 -19.68
N HIS A 87 -7.30 -5.39 -19.73
CA HIS A 87 -7.19 -4.17 -18.92
C HIS A 87 -7.50 -4.39 -17.44
N LEU A 88 -8.38 -5.34 -17.10
CA LEU A 88 -8.56 -5.80 -15.72
C LEU A 88 -7.29 -6.48 -15.18
N GLU A 89 -6.67 -7.37 -15.95
CA GLU A 89 -5.41 -8.02 -15.59
C GLU A 89 -4.26 -7.00 -15.45
N SER A 90 -4.21 -6.03 -16.35
CA SER A 90 -3.26 -4.92 -16.28
C SER A 90 -3.50 -4.05 -15.05
N ALA A 91 -4.74 -3.76 -14.68
CA ALA A 91 -5.07 -3.03 -13.46
C ALA A 91 -4.57 -3.77 -12.21
N LYS A 92 -4.83 -5.08 -12.12
CA LYS A 92 -4.32 -5.93 -11.03
C LYS A 92 -2.79 -5.89 -10.97
N LYS A 93 -2.11 -6.08 -12.11
CA LYS A 93 -0.65 -6.04 -12.20
C LYS A 93 -0.07 -4.69 -11.79
N ASN A 94 -0.78 -3.60 -12.09
CA ASN A 94 -0.40 -2.24 -11.73
C ASN A 94 -0.82 -1.84 -10.30
N GLY A 95 -1.28 -2.78 -9.48
CA GLY A 95 -1.50 -2.58 -8.04
C GLY A 95 -2.92 -2.15 -7.66
N VAL A 96 -3.91 -2.30 -8.53
CA VAL A 96 -5.33 -2.14 -8.14
C VAL A 96 -5.76 -3.37 -7.32
N THR A 97 -6.15 -3.15 -6.07
CA THR A 97 -6.53 -4.24 -5.16
C THR A 97 -7.92 -4.80 -5.48
N ARG A 98 -8.27 -5.96 -4.89
CA ARG A 98 -9.60 -6.56 -5.03
C ARG A 98 -10.69 -5.63 -4.49
N THR A 99 -10.43 -5.02 -3.33
CA THR A 99 -11.34 -4.06 -2.71
C THR A 99 -11.53 -2.85 -3.60
N GLU A 100 -10.43 -2.27 -4.10
CA GLU A 100 -10.48 -1.08 -4.94
C GLU A 100 -11.28 -1.32 -6.23
N ILE A 101 -11.02 -2.41 -6.95
CA ILE A 101 -11.77 -2.68 -8.18
C ILE A 101 -13.26 -2.91 -7.89
N ALA A 102 -13.60 -3.57 -6.77
CA ALA A 102 -14.99 -3.78 -6.39
C ALA A 102 -15.71 -2.46 -6.09
N GLU A 103 -15.08 -1.56 -5.34
CA GLU A 103 -15.63 -0.23 -5.02
C GLU A 103 -15.72 0.66 -6.27
N ILE A 104 -14.69 0.63 -7.15
CA ILE A 104 -14.68 1.39 -8.40
C ILE A 104 -15.84 0.95 -9.31
N LEU A 105 -16.01 -0.36 -9.53
CA LEU A 105 -17.09 -0.88 -10.38
C LEU A 105 -18.48 -0.63 -9.76
N THR A 106 -18.61 -0.77 -8.44
CA THR A 106 -19.85 -0.44 -7.71
C THR A 106 -20.21 1.03 -7.87
N HIS A 107 -19.26 1.93 -7.67
CA HIS A 107 -19.46 3.36 -7.83
C HIS A 107 -19.81 3.72 -9.29
N ALA A 108 -19.05 3.18 -10.24
CA ALA A 108 -19.31 3.40 -11.67
C ALA A 108 -20.68 2.86 -12.12
N ALA A 109 -21.23 1.84 -11.46
CA ALA A 109 -22.53 1.26 -11.79
C ALA A 109 -23.67 2.29 -11.78
N PHE A 110 -23.62 3.26 -10.86
CA PHE A 110 -24.63 4.32 -10.77
C PHE A 110 -24.65 5.25 -11.99
N TYR A 111 -23.51 5.39 -12.68
CA TYR A 111 -23.37 6.28 -13.82
C TYR A 111 -23.38 5.55 -15.16
N ALA A 112 -22.78 4.35 -15.21
CA ALA A 112 -22.66 3.54 -16.42
C ALA A 112 -23.85 2.61 -16.65
N GLY A 113 -24.61 2.29 -15.58
CA GLY A 113 -25.75 1.39 -15.60
C GLY A 113 -25.46 0.02 -14.98
N TRP A 114 -26.44 -0.49 -14.23
CA TRP A 114 -26.36 -1.74 -13.47
C TRP A 114 -26.02 -2.98 -14.32
N PRO A 115 -26.61 -3.19 -15.52
CA PRO A 115 -26.30 -4.38 -16.34
C PRO A 115 -24.83 -4.45 -16.77
N LYS A 116 -24.21 -3.29 -17.07
CA LYS A 116 -22.80 -3.22 -17.46
C LYS A 116 -21.89 -3.53 -16.27
N ALA A 117 -22.24 -3.05 -15.07
CA ALA A 117 -21.53 -3.37 -13.85
C ALA A 117 -21.55 -4.88 -13.56
N TRP A 118 -22.70 -5.54 -13.68
CA TRP A 118 -22.81 -6.99 -13.53
C TRP A 118 -21.90 -7.75 -14.50
N ALA A 119 -21.83 -7.29 -15.75
CA ALA A 119 -20.95 -7.91 -16.73
C ALA A 119 -19.47 -7.70 -16.39
N ALA A 120 -19.11 -6.49 -15.95
CA ALA A 120 -17.76 -6.19 -15.50
C ALA A 120 -17.35 -6.99 -14.25
N PHE A 121 -18.25 -7.14 -13.28
CA PHE A 121 -18.01 -7.90 -12.05
C PHE A 121 -17.74 -9.37 -12.31
N ARG A 122 -18.39 -10.00 -13.29
CA ARG A 122 -18.09 -11.40 -13.66
C ARG A 122 -16.63 -11.56 -14.07
N MET A 123 -16.14 -10.67 -14.93
CA MET A 123 -14.77 -10.71 -15.43
C MET A 123 -13.75 -10.29 -14.35
N ALA A 124 -14.07 -9.28 -13.54
CA ALA A 124 -13.23 -8.89 -12.40
C ALA A 124 -13.13 -10.01 -11.35
N LYS A 125 -14.23 -10.73 -11.08
CA LYS A 125 -14.22 -11.90 -10.19
C LYS A 125 -13.22 -12.93 -10.68
N GLU A 126 -13.24 -13.29 -11.98
CA GLU A 126 -12.25 -14.22 -12.56
C GLU A 126 -10.81 -13.74 -12.33
N VAL A 127 -10.51 -12.48 -12.66
CA VAL A 127 -9.14 -11.94 -12.61
C VAL A 127 -8.60 -11.84 -11.18
N TRP A 128 -9.41 -11.40 -10.21
CA TRP A 128 -8.93 -11.22 -8.83
C TRP A 128 -9.00 -12.47 -7.96
N THR A 129 -9.83 -13.46 -8.33
CA THR A 129 -9.94 -14.71 -7.57
C THR A 129 -9.29 -15.91 -8.25
N GLY A 130 -8.76 -15.75 -9.47
CA GLY A 130 -8.20 -16.86 -10.26
C GLY A 130 -9.25 -17.93 -10.61
N GLY A 131 -10.53 -17.57 -10.62
CA GLY A 131 -11.65 -18.51 -10.78
C GLY A 131 -12.04 -19.30 -9.52
N ASN A 132 -11.29 -19.18 -8.41
CA ASN A 132 -11.53 -19.90 -7.14
C ASN A 132 -12.24 -19.02 -6.09
N ALA A 133 -13.13 -18.15 -6.51
CA ALA A 133 -13.76 -17.15 -5.63
C ALA A 133 -14.50 -17.70 -4.42
N ASP A 134 -14.85 -18.98 -4.43
CA ASP A 134 -15.70 -19.59 -3.41
C ASP A 134 -14.88 -20.32 -2.31
N SER A 135 -13.53 -20.25 -2.32
CA SER A 135 -12.68 -21.02 -1.39
C SER A 135 -11.79 -20.22 -0.43
N VAL A 136 -11.76 -18.88 -0.49
CA VAL A 136 -10.96 -18.09 0.47
C VAL A 136 -11.80 -17.83 1.72
N ALA A 137 -11.45 -18.47 2.84
CA ALA A 137 -12.16 -18.32 4.10
C ALA A 137 -12.12 -16.85 4.58
N ALA A 138 -13.28 -16.33 4.97
CA ALA A 138 -13.36 -14.98 5.54
C ALA A 138 -12.48 -14.89 6.80
N GLY A 139 -11.68 -13.82 6.89
CA GLY A 139 -10.72 -13.64 7.98
C GLY A 139 -9.40 -14.40 7.82
N SER A 140 -9.17 -15.13 6.72
CA SER A 140 -7.86 -15.74 6.46
C SER A 140 -6.79 -14.69 6.08
N LEU A 141 -5.52 -15.10 6.18
CA LEU A 141 -4.38 -14.29 5.72
C LEU A 141 -4.52 -13.90 4.25
N GLU A 142 -4.95 -14.83 3.40
CA GLU A 142 -5.15 -14.61 1.97
C GLU A 142 -6.28 -13.61 1.71
N ALA A 143 -7.38 -13.68 2.47
CA ALA A 143 -8.46 -12.71 2.37
C ALA A 143 -7.96 -11.31 2.74
N TYR A 144 -7.21 -11.21 3.84
CA TYR A 144 -6.67 -9.94 4.32
C TYR A 144 -5.60 -9.35 3.38
N ALA A 145 -4.70 -10.17 2.85
CA ALA A 145 -3.67 -9.75 1.90
C ALA A 145 -4.24 -9.09 0.64
N GLN A 146 -5.47 -9.43 0.25
CA GLN A 146 -6.16 -8.83 -0.89
C GLN A 146 -6.72 -7.41 -0.60
N THR A 147 -6.69 -6.98 0.67
CA THR A 147 -7.24 -5.69 1.11
C THR A 147 -6.18 -4.59 1.24
N ILE A 148 -4.90 -4.95 1.30
CA ILE A 148 -3.78 -4.04 1.53
C ILE A 148 -2.88 -3.90 0.30
N ILE A 149 -2.18 -2.76 0.20
CA ILE A 149 -1.30 -2.46 -0.94
C ILE A 149 0.08 -3.10 -0.78
N PHE A 150 0.59 -3.16 0.44
CA PHE A 150 1.90 -3.73 0.74
C PHE A 150 1.82 -5.25 0.94
N PRO A 151 2.82 -6.02 0.50
CA PRO A 151 2.83 -7.46 0.70
C PRO A 151 2.84 -7.81 2.19
N VAL A 152 2.13 -8.88 2.56
CA VAL A 152 2.14 -9.44 3.92
C VAL A 152 3.51 -10.07 4.25
N GLY A 153 4.09 -10.79 3.28
CA GLY A 153 5.40 -11.42 3.42
C GLY A 153 5.38 -12.80 4.07
N LYS A 154 6.43 -13.11 4.84
CA LYS A 154 6.64 -14.43 5.46
C LYS A 154 6.39 -14.35 6.97
N PRO A 155 6.09 -15.48 7.64
CA PRO A 155 6.03 -15.56 9.10
C PRO A 155 7.28 -14.95 9.76
N ASN A 156 7.08 -14.21 10.84
CA ASN A 156 8.14 -13.51 11.59
C ASN A 156 8.84 -14.44 12.61
N ASP A 157 9.25 -15.62 12.15
CA ASP A 157 9.69 -16.72 13.04
C ASP A 157 10.93 -16.34 13.88
N ALA A 158 11.82 -15.51 13.32
CA ALA A 158 13.04 -15.07 14.00
C ALA A 158 12.76 -14.26 15.28
N TYR A 159 11.63 -13.57 15.34
CA TYR A 159 11.23 -12.75 16.48
C TYR A 159 10.00 -13.29 17.23
N ALA A 160 9.45 -14.45 16.84
CA ALA A 160 8.21 -14.99 17.40
C ALA A 160 8.18 -15.05 18.94
N LYS A 161 9.33 -15.28 19.60
CA LYS A 161 9.45 -15.28 21.07
C LYS A 161 9.16 -13.92 21.75
N TYR A 162 9.12 -12.83 20.99
CA TYR A 162 8.80 -11.48 21.45
C TYR A 162 7.40 -11.04 21.02
N PHE A 163 6.57 -11.96 20.55
CA PHE A 163 5.21 -11.70 20.11
C PHE A 163 4.27 -12.68 20.78
N ILE A 164 3.05 -12.23 21.02
CA ILE A 164 1.91 -13.08 21.35
C ILE A 164 1.08 -13.19 20.08
N GLY A 165 0.82 -14.41 19.60
CA GLY A 165 0.18 -14.67 18.31
C GLY A 165 1.14 -14.63 17.11
N GLN A 166 0.59 -14.78 15.90
CA GLN A 166 1.35 -14.82 14.65
C GLN A 166 1.51 -13.45 13.99
N SER A 167 2.76 -13.09 13.70
CA SER A 167 3.08 -11.94 12.85
C SER A 167 3.82 -12.36 11.57
N TYR A 168 3.80 -11.47 10.59
CA TYR A 168 4.43 -11.63 9.27
C TYR A 168 5.21 -10.36 8.92
N THR A 169 6.29 -10.51 8.15
CA THR A 169 7.11 -9.38 7.70
C THR A 169 7.41 -9.45 6.21
N ALA A 170 7.34 -8.30 5.55
CA ALA A 170 7.80 -8.09 4.18
C ALA A 170 8.69 -6.84 4.11
N PRO A 171 9.99 -6.99 3.79
CA PRO A 171 10.83 -5.85 3.48
C PRO A 171 10.26 -5.05 2.28
N VAL A 172 10.11 -3.74 2.46
CA VAL A 172 9.62 -2.80 1.43
C VAL A 172 10.78 -1.98 0.87
N VAL A 173 11.65 -1.50 1.75
CA VAL A 173 12.88 -0.79 1.40
C VAL A 173 14.05 -1.51 2.07
N THR A 174 15.02 -1.95 1.27
CA THR A 174 16.19 -2.69 1.73
C THR A 174 17.49 -1.89 1.62
N ASP A 175 17.47 -0.79 0.88
CA ASP A 175 18.55 0.14 0.68
C ASP A 175 18.20 1.52 1.26
N GLY A 176 19.10 2.12 2.03
CA GLY A 176 18.83 3.37 2.75
C GLY A 176 18.15 3.15 4.10
N VAL A 177 17.07 3.88 4.38
CA VAL A 177 16.31 3.73 5.64
C VAL A 177 15.42 2.50 5.54
N PRO A 178 15.64 1.45 6.35
CA PRO A 178 14.87 0.22 6.26
C PRO A 178 13.38 0.48 6.53
N VAL A 179 12.53 -0.05 5.65
CA VAL A 179 11.08 -0.05 5.81
C VAL A 179 10.57 -1.47 5.66
N VAL A 180 9.83 -1.95 6.66
CA VAL A 180 9.25 -3.29 6.67
C VAL A 180 7.75 -3.18 6.90
N ASN A 181 6.95 -3.80 6.04
CA ASN A 181 5.54 -4.01 6.35
C ASN A 181 5.42 -5.16 7.35
N VAL A 182 4.85 -4.88 8.51
CA VAL A 182 4.57 -5.87 9.55
C VAL A 182 3.07 -6.11 9.57
N THR A 183 2.65 -7.37 9.57
CA THR A 183 1.24 -7.77 9.62
C THR A 183 0.99 -8.66 10.82
N PHE A 184 -0.05 -8.34 11.58
CA PHE A 184 -0.49 -9.05 12.78
C PHE A 184 -1.83 -9.73 12.50
N GLU A 185 -1.95 -11.01 12.84
CA GLU A 185 -3.27 -11.66 12.92
C GLU A 185 -4.12 -11.06 14.06
N PRO A 186 -5.45 -11.21 14.05
CA PRO A 186 -6.31 -10.76 15.14
C PRO A 186 -5.78 -11.19 16.51
N GLY A 187 -5.66 -10.26 17.45
CA GLY A 187 -5.12 -10.52 18.78
C GLY A 187 -3.58 -10.52 18.88
N CYS A 188 -2.85 -10.51 17.77
CA CYS A 188 -1.40 -10.55 17.79
C CYS A 188 -0.79 -9.20 18.15
N ARG A 189 0.20 -9.21 19.04
CA ARG A 189 0.96 -8.02 19.45
C ARG A 189 2.39 -8.38 19.81
N ASN A 190 3.29 -7.40 19.69
CA ASN A 190 4.63 -7.54 20.22
C ASN A 190 4.66 -7.34 21.73
N ASN A 191 5.72 -7.82 22.37
CA ASN A 191 6.01 -7.53 23.76
C ASN A 191 6.35 -6.04 23.92
N TRP A 192 6.28 -5.57 25.16
CA TRP A 192 6.84 -4.26 25.49
C TRP A 192 8.31 -4.21 25.06
N HIS A 193 8.72 -3.10 24.45
CA HIS A 193 10.08 -2.91 24.00
C HIS A 193 10.47 -1.44 23.96
N VAL A 194 11.78 -1.20 23.86
CA VAL A 194 12.38 0.14 23.78
C VAL A 194 13.37 0.15 22.62
N HIS A 195 13.20 1.09 21.70
CA HIS A 195 14.25 1.46 20.74
C HIS A 195 15.21 2.45 21.42
N LYS A 196 16.46 2.05 21.61
CA LYS A 196 17.51 2.87 22.22
C LYS A 196 18.39 3.49 21.14
N ALA A 197 18.82 4.72 21.38
CA ALA A 197 19.85 5.41 20.59
C ALA A 197 20.54 6.44 21.49
N THR A 198 21.82 6.74 21.23
CA THR A 198 22.54 7.81 21.95
C THR A 198 22.16 9.20 21.44
N LYS A 199 21.73 9.29 20.18
CA LYS A 199 21.26 10.52 19.53
C LYS A 199 20.33 10.17 18.36
N GLY A 200 19.22 10.89 18.22
CA GLY A 200 18.20 10.58 17.22
C GLY A 200 17.49 9.26 17.53
N GLY A 201 17.27 8.43 16.51
CA GLY A 201 16.70 7.10 16.68
C GLY A 201 15.21 7.08 17.00
N GLY A 202 14.72 5.88 17.33
CA GLY A 202 13.30 5.62 17.56
C GLY A 202 12.66 4.88 16.39
N GLN A 203 11.33 4.92 16.34
CA GLN A 203 10.55 4.22 15.33
C GLN A 203 9.40 5.10 14.85
N THR A 204 9.07 5.01 13.56
CA THR A 204 7.83 5.55 13.03
C THR A 204 6.99 4.42 12.47
N LEU A 205 5.70 4.44 12.82
CA LEU A 205 4.68 3.54 12.29
C LEU A 205 3.82 4.32 11.30
N VAL A 206 3.56 3.74 10.13
CA VAL A 206 2.55 4.23 9.19
C VAL A 206 1.57 3.10 8.92
N CYS A 207 0.33 3.25 9.36
CA CYS A 207 -0.68 2.21 9.30
C CYS A 207 -1.22 2.08 7.87
N VAL A 208 -1.25 0.86 7.33
CA VAL A 208 -1.58 0.60 5.92
C VAL A 208 -2.71 -0.40 5.71
N GLY A 209 -3.22 -0.99 6.79
CA GLY A 209 -4.35 -1.92 6.71
C GLY A 209 -4.90 -2.33 8.06
N GLY A 210 -6.20 -2.65 8.08
CA GLY A 210 -6.87 -3.19 9.25
C GLY A 210 -7.03 -2.21 10.40
N ARG A 211 -7.13 -2.76 11.62
CA ARG A 211 -7.34 -2.04 12.88
C ARG A 211 -6.42 -2.60 13.96
N GLY A 212 -5.69 -1.73 14.63
CA GLY A 212 -4.68 -2.09 15.61
C GLY A 212 -4.63 -1.13 16.78
N TYR A 213 -3.64 -1.34 17.65
CA TYR A 213 -3.40 -0.51 18.82
C TYR A 213 -1.91 -0.24 18.98
N TYR A 214 -1.61 0.91 19.57
CA TYR A 214 -0.31 1.31 20.07
C TYR A 214 -0.46 1.80 21.51
N GLN A 215 0.50 1.51 22.37
CA GLN A 215 0.50 2.04 23.72
C GLN A 215 1.91 2.33 24.23
N GLU A 216 2.08 3.51 24.82
CA GLU A 216 3.25 3.83 25.64
C GLU A 216 3.03 3.42 27.09
N TRP A 217 4.11 3.05 27.77
CA TRP A 217 4.05 2.65 29.17
C TRP A 217 3.42 3.74 30.05
N GLY A 218 2.37 3.37 30.79
CA GLY A 218 1.65 4.28 31.68
C GLY A 218 0.70 5.26 30.98
N LYS A 219 0.49 5.14 29.65
CA LYS A 219 -0.51 5.90 28.90
C LYS A 219 -1.67 5.01 28.46
N GLU A 220 -2.78 5.64 28.09
CA GLU A 220 -3.92 4.95 27.49
C GLU A 220 -3.55 4.39 26.09
N PRO A 221 -4.08 3.22 25.70
CA PRO A 221 -3.95 2.70 24.36
C PRO A 221 -4.56 3.64 23.31
N VAL A 222 -3.88 3.76 22.17
CA VAL A 222 -4.34 4.51 20.99
C VAL A 222 -4.74 3.50 19.93
N GLU A 223 -6.02 3.52 19.52
CA GLU A 223 -6.50 2.73 18.39
C GLU A 223 -5.98 3.33 17.07
N LEU A 224 -5.59 2.46 16.14
CA LEU A 224 -4.95 2.80 14.87
C LEU A 224 -5.72 2.23 13.69
N HIS A 225 -5.88 3.04 12.65
CA HIS A 225 -6.50 2.70 11.37
C HIS A 225 -5.58 2.99 10.20
N SER A 226 -5.90 2.43 9.03
CA SER A 226 -5.17 2.75 7.79
C SER A 226 -5.14 4.25 7.52
N GLY A 227 -3.94 4.80 7.31
CA GLY A 227 -3.70 6.24 7.17
C GLY A 227 -3.14 6.93 8.42
N ASP A 228 -3.29 6.33 9.60
CA ASP A 228 -2.70 6.87 10.85
C ASP A 228 -1.19 6.67 10.90
N ALA A 229 -0.50 7.53 11.64
CA ALA A 229 0.93 7.43 11.86
C ALA A 229 1.31 7.78 13.30
N ILE A 230 2.28 7.04 13.86
CA ILE A 230 2.80 7.24 15.20
C ILE A 230 4.31 7.39 15.11
N ASN A 231 4.84 8.48 15.66
CA ASN A 231 6.27 8.64 15.90
C ASN A 231 6.58 8.27 17.34
N ILE A 232 7.53 7.35 17.53
CA ILE A 232 7.91 6.77 18.80
C ILE A 232 9.38 7.14 19.06
N PRO A 233 9.63 8.17 19.90
CA PRO A 233 10.99 8.60 20.20
C PRO A 233 11.84 7.47 20.82
N ALA A 234 13.16 7.55 20.63
CA ALA A 234 14.09 6.66 21.31
C ALA A 234 13.92 6.74 22.84
N GLY A 235 14.01 5.60 23.51
CA GLY A 235 13.85 5.47 24.97
C GLY A 235 12.41 5.28 25.45
N VAL A 236 11.42 5.38 24.57
CA VAL A 236 10.01 5.16 24.95
C VAL A 236 9.71 3.66 24.99
N LYS A 237 9.28 3.17 26.16
CA LYS A 237 8.74 1.81 26.32
C LYS A 237 7.33 1.75 25.76
N HIS A 238 7.11 0.85 24.80
CA HIS A 238 5.84 0.75 24.10
C HIS A 238 5.56 -0.66 23.57
N TRP A 239 4.32 -0.91 23.16
CA TRP A 239 3.93 -2.05 22.34
C TRP A 239 2.98 -1.60 21.22
N HIS A 240 2.81 -2.46 20.23
CA HIS A 240 1.80 -2.32 19.18
C HIS A 240 1.39 -3.67 18.60
N GLY A 241 0.19 -3.73 18.04
CA GLY A 241 -0.37 -4.96 17.49
C GLY A 241 -1.77 -4.78 16.91
N ALA A 242 -2.35 -5.89 16.50
CA ALA A 242 -3.72 -5.98 16.02
C ALA A 242 -4.75 -5.73 17.14
N ALA A 243 -5.96 -5.33 16.74
CA ALA A 243 -7.13 -5.42 17.60
C ALA A 243 -7.54 -6.91 17.80
N PRO A 244 -8.36 -7.23 18.82
CA PRO A 244 -8.72 -8.62 19.12
C PRO A 244 -9.43 -9.36 17.97
N ASP A 245 -10.17 -8.64 17.14
CA ASP A 245 -11.04 -9.18 16.08
C ASP A 245 -10.63 -8.77 14.65
N SER A 246 -9.51 -8.08 14.49
CA SER A 246 -9.10 -7.51 13.21
C SER A 246 -7.62 -7.76 12.95
N TRP A 247 -7.31 -8.10 11.69
CA TRP A 247 -5.96 -8.00 11.19
C TRP A 247 -5.46 -6.54 11.26
N PHE A 248 -4.14 -6.37 11.29
CA PHE A 248 -3.51 -5.05 11.26
C PHE A 248 -2.18 -5.09 10.51
N SER A 249 -1.92 -4.07 9.69
CA SER A 249 -0.63 -3.89 9.02
C SER A 249 -0.15 -2.46 9.13
N HIS A 250 1.15 -2.31 9.39
CA HIS A 250 1.82 -1.02 9.35
C HIS A 250 3.21 -1.16 8.75
N LEU A 251 3.71 -0.07 8.15
CA LEU A 251 5.11 0.10 7.84
C LEU A 251 5.84 0.46 9.13
N ALA A 252 6.84 -0.33 9.50
CA ALA A 252 7.81 -0.02 10.52
C ALA A 252 9.03 0.64 9.87
N ILE A 253 9.31 1.87 10.28
CA ILE A 253 10.44 2.67 9.79
C ILE A 253 11.37 2.90 10.98
N GLU A 254 12.59 2.38 10.89
CA GLU A 254 13.60 2.65 11.91
C GLU A 254 14.19 4.04 11.67
N VAL A 255 14.03 4.94 12.65
CA VAL A 255 14.53 6.31 12.51
C VAL A 255 16.05 6.28 12.63
N PRO A 256 16.80 6.93 11.72
CA PRO A 256 18.26 6.98 11.81
C PRO A 256 18.73 7.54 13.16
N GLY A 257 19.70 6.86 13.76
CA GLY A 257 20.28 7.24 15.04
C GLY A 257 21.68 6.66 15.23
N GLU A 258 22.33 7.10 16.29
CA GLU A 258 23.65 6.61 16.69
C GLU A 258 23.50 5.49 17.73
N ASN A 259 24.22 4.38 17.54
CA ASN A 259 24.21 3.21 18.43
C ASN A 259 22.80 2.63 18.67
N ASN A 260 22.02 2.52 17.60
CA ASN A 260 20.66 1.98 17.64
C ASN A 260 20.66 0.54 18.20
N SER A 261 19.71 0.25 19.07
CA SER A 261 19.42 -1.11 19.51
C SER A 261 17.96 -1.24 19.95
N THR A 262 17.44 -2.46 19.96
CA THR A 262 16.10 -2.77 20.49
C THR A 262 16.25 -3.62 21.73
N GLU A 263 15.68 -3.14 22.84
CA GLU A 263 15.55 -3.90 24.07
C GLU A 263 14.13 -4.46 24.17
N TRP A 264 14.02 -5.79 24.10
CA TRP A 264 12.75 -6.50 24.31
C TRP A 264 12.53 -6.75 25.79
N LEU A 265 11.30 -6.53 26.26
CA LEU A 265 10.91 -6.62 27.66
C LEU A 265 9.79 -7.66 27.82
N GLU A 266 8.96 -7.50 28.86
CA GLU A 266 7.90 -8.42 29.20
C GLU A 266 6.74 -8.44 28.18
N PRO A 267 6.01 -9.56 28.08
CA PRO A 267 4.79 -9.61 27.29
C PRO A 267 3.72 -8.63 27.79
N VAL A 268 2.87 -8.16 26.88
CA VAL A 268 1.69 -7.37 27.25
C VAL A 268 0.72 -8.27 28.00
N GLY A 269 0.30 -7.86 29.20
CA GLY A 269 -0.60 -8.66 30.03
C GLY A 269 -1.94 -8.91 29.35
N ASP A 270 -2.41 -10.16 29.35
CA ASP A 270 -3.67 -10.55 28.72
C ASP A 270 -4.87 -9.78 29.29
N GLU A 271 -4.89 -9.50 30.59
CA GLU A 271 -5.96 -8.73 31.25
C GLU A 271 -6.01 -7.26 30.80
N GLU A 272 -4.85 -6.66 30.53
CA GLU A 272 -4.79 -5.28 30.02
C GLU A 272 -5.22 -5.23 28.57
N TYR A 273 -4.74 -6.19 27.77
CA TYR A 273 -5.12 -6.33 26.36
C TYR A 273 -6.62 -6.64 26.19
N ALA A 274 -7.22 -7.44 27.08
CA ALA A 274 -8.65 -7.77 27.04
C ALA A 274 -9.59 -6.57 27.31
N LYS A 275 -9.05 -5.44 27.78
CA LYS A 275 -9.83 -4.19 27.94
C LYS A 275 -10.00 -3.42 26.62
N LEU A 276 -9.23 -3.79 25.60
CA LEU A 276 -9.32 -3.19 24.26
C LEU A 276 -10.60 -3.66 23.55
N LYS A 277 -11.09 -2.84 22.63
CA LYS A 277 -12.32 -3.08 21.88
C LYS A 277 -12.06 -3.71 20.53
#